data_AF-A0A822H754-F1
#
_entry.id   AF-A0A822H754-F1
#
_cell.length_a   1.000
_cell.length_b   1.000
_cell.length_c   1.000
_cell.angle_alpha   90.00
_cell.angle_beta   90.00
_cell.angle_gamma   90.00
#
_symmetry.space_group_name_H-M   'P 1'
#
loop_
_entity.id
_entity.type
_entity.pdbx_description
1 polymer ?
#
loop_
_entity_poly.entity_id
_entity_poly.type
_entity_poly.pdbx_seq_one_letter_code
_entity_poly.pdbx_strand_id
1 'polypeptide(L)'
;ADDSFYKLPKAYLYFEFRNPLGNVDPIHFNMNTLYIKLVKDSLTEVVYPAQLGGLQYELSAVNYGIQLTLYGYNHKIKELLDTIIDRMVNIKMNAQQFENIKERVKRALQNFRRDVPYEMAQFGVTYLTAEHQWNKDELLSCIDGKFSKTKKSRKILD
;
A
#
# COMPACT_ATOMS: atom_id res chain seq x y z
N ALA A 1 -9.16 -14.32 21.57
CA ALA A 1 -8.30 -15.50 21.75
C ALA A 1 -7.09 -15.05 22.56
N ASP A 2 -6.84 -15.67 23.71
CA ASP A 2 -5.71 -15.31 24.56
C ASP A 2 -4.43 -16.02 24.09
N ASP A 3 -3.32 -15.30 24.15
CA ASP A 3 -1.99 -15.83 23.84
C ASP A 3 -1.51 -16.76 24.95
N SER A 4 -1.42 -18.06 24.63
CA SER A 4 -1.02 -19.11 25.57
C SER A 4 0.45 -19.08 25.97
N PHE A 5 1.31 -18.39 25.20
CA PHE A 5 2.75 -18.37 25.41
C PHE A 5 3.18 -17.14 26.22
N TYR A 6 2.92 -15.93 25.71
CA TYR A 6 3.41 -14.70 26.34
C TYR A 6 2.45 -14.12 27.39
N LYS A 7 1.16 -14.51 27.37
CA LYS A 7 0.13 -14.06 28.32
C LYS A 7 0.04 -12.54 28.48
N LEU A 8 0.40 -11.79 27.43
CA LEU A 8 0.26 -10.35 27.38
C LEU A 8 -1.10 -9.98 26.79
N PRO A 9 -1.71 -8.84 27.18
CA PRO A 9 -2.96 -8.36 26.62
C PRO A 9 -2.75 -7.72 25.23
N LYS A 10 -1.90 -8.32 24.39
CA LYS A 10 -1.56 -7.84 23.06
C LYS A 10 -2.07 -8.81 22.01
N ALA A 11 -2.43 -8.28 20.85
CA ALA A 11 -2.84 -9.04 19.69
C ALA A 11 -2.09 -8.55 18.45
N TYR A 12 -1.90 -9.46 17.50
CA TYR A 12 -1.38 -9.18 16.17
C TYR A 12 -2.35 -9.77 15.16
N LEU A 13 -2.91 -8.92 14.31
CA LEU A 13 -3.85 -9.32 13.27
C LEU A 13 -3.22 -9.03 11.92
N TYR A 14 -3.28 -10.01 11.03
CA TYR A 14 -2.75 -9.94 9.68
C TYR A 14 -3.84 -10.30 8.68
N PHE A 15 -4.07 -9.42 7.72
CA PHE A 15 -5.03 -9.61 6.64
C PHE A 15 -4.37 -9.35 5.29
N GLU A 16 -4.62 -10.26 4.36
CA GLU A 16 -4.23 -10.12 2.96
C GLU A 16 -5.50 -10.14 2.09
N PHE A 17 -5.84 -8.99 1.51
CA PHE A 17 -6.96 -8.86 0.58
C PHE A 17 -6.43 -9.06 -0.83
N ARG A 18 -6.79 -10.19 -1.44
CA ARG A 18 -6.34 -10.54 -2.78
C ARG A 18 -7.28 -9.99 -3.84
N ASN A 19 -6.71 -9.26 -4.80
CA ASN A 19 -7.41 -8.75 -5.97
C ASN A 19 -6.56 -9.05 -7.22
N PRO A 20 -7.03 -9.92 -8.14
CA PRO A 20 -6.29 -10.26 -9.35
C PRO A 20 -6.08 -9.06 -10.28
N LEU A 21 -6.89 -7.99 -10.16
CA LEU A 21 -6.77 -6.77 -10.96
C LEU A 21 -5.70 -5.80 -10.41
N GLY A 22 -5.25 -5.97 -9.17
CA GLY A 22 -4.42 -4.98 -8.47
C GLY A 22 -3.04 -4.73 -9.08
N ASN A 23 -2.56 -5.62 -9.95
CA ASN A 23 -1.22 -5.55 -10.54
C ASN A 23 -1.19 -6.03 -12.00
N VAL A 24 -2.31 -6.02 -12.72
CA VAL A 24 -2.37 -6.50 -14.12
C VAL A 24 -1.61 -5.59 -15.07
N ASP A 25 -1.65 -4.29 -14.81
CA ASP A 25 -0.92 -3.28 -15.57
C ASP A 25 -0.39 -2.17 -14.62
N PRO A 26 0.52 -1.30 -15.10
CA PRO A 26 1.08 -0.23 -14.28
C PRO A 26 0.02 0.78 -13.79
N ILE A 27 -1.08 0.93 -14.53
CA ILE A 27 -2.15 1.86 -14.22
C ILE A 27 -2.93 1.34 -13.00
N HIS A 28 -3.31 0.08 -12.98
CA HIS A 28 -3.99 -0.56 -11.86
C HIS A 28 -3.11 -0.60 -10.61
N PHE A 29 -1.80 -0.87 -10.77
CA PHE A 29 -0.87 -0.80 -9.65
C PHE A 29 -0.79 0.61 -9.05
N ASN A 30 -0.72 1.64 -9.90
CA ASN A 30 -0.79 3.03 -9.46
C ASN A 30 -2.13 3.36 -8.78
N MET A 31 -3.26 2.90 -9.33
CA MET A 31 -4.58 3.09 -8.73
C MET A 31 -4.66 2.46 -7.34
N ASN A 32 -4.16 1.24 -7.17
CA ASN A 32 -4.09 0.56 -5.88
C ASN A 32 -3.20 1.33 -4.89
N THR A 33 -2.03 1.77 -5.34
CA THR A 33 -1.11 2.58 -4.52
C THR A 33 -1.75 3.90 -4.08
N LEU A 34 -2.42 4.61 -5.00
CA LEU A 34 -3.14 5.85 -4.71
C LEU A 34 -4.28 5.61 -3.74
N TYR A 35 -5.10 4.58 -3.96
CA TYR A 35 -6.19 4.20 -3.06
C TYR A 35 -5.70 3.95 -1.64
N ILE A 36 -4.62 3.17 -1.46
CA ILE A 36 -4.04 2.95 -0.13
C ILE A 36 -3.55 4.24 0.52
N LYS A 37 -2.91 5.12 -0.25
CA LYS A 37 -2.45 6.42 0.27
C LYS A 37 -3.63 7.31 0.69
N LEU A 38 -4.72 7.29 -0.08
CA LEU A 38 -5.96 8.01 0.22
C LEU A 38 -6.63 7.50 1.49
N VAL A 39 -6.77 6.17 1.61
CA VAL A 39 -7.32 5.55 2.82
C VAL A 39 -6.49 5.93 4.04
N LYS A 40 -5.15 5.80 3.97
CA LYS A 40 -4.24 6.20 5.06
C LYS A 40 -4.40 7.67 5.43
N ASP A 41 -4.43 8.56 4.46
CA ASP A 41 -4.61 10.00 4.69
C ASP A 41 -5.93 10.27 5.44
N SER A 42 -7.04 9.68 4.99
CA SER A 42 -8.36 9.81 5.61
C SER A 42 -8.49 9.16 7.01
N LEU A 43 -7.59 8.23 7.34
CA LEU A 43 -7.55 7.55 8.62
C LEU A 43 -6.71 8.31 9.65
N THR A 44 -5.73 9.11 9.20
CA THR A 44 -4.71 9.76 10.05
C THR A 44 -5.30 10.39 11.30
N GLU A 45 -6.32 11.25 11.16
CA GLU A 45 -6.94 11.94 12.30
C GLU A 45 -7.76 10.99 13.20
N VAL A 46 -8.44 10.02 12.59
CA VAL A 46 -9.34 9.09 13.30
C VAL A 46 -8.54 8.10 14.16
N VAL A 47 -7.42 7.61 13.64
CA VAL A 47 -6.59 6.57 14.29
C VAL A 47 -5.54 7.16 15.23
N TYR A 48 -5.30 8.47 15.18
CA TYR A 48 -4.28 9.12 16.01
C TYR A 48 -4.46 8.86 17.52
N PRO A 49 -5.67 8.96 18.11
CA PRO A 49 -5.87 8.62 19.53
C PRO A 49 -5.59 7.14 19.82
N ALA A 50 -5.92 6.24 18.89
CA ALA A 50 -5.62 4.82 19.03
C ALA A 50 -4.10 4.56 19.03
N GLN A 51 -3.35 5.29 18.21
CA GLN A 51 -1.88 5.23 18.18
C GLN A 51 -1.24 5.71 19.48
N LEU A 52 -1.75 6.80 20.07
CA LEU A 52 -1.33 7.23 21.41
C LEU A 52 -1.65 6.18 22.49
N GLY A 53 -2.77 5.45 22.32
CA GLY A 53 -3.16 4.33 23.17
C GLY A 53 -2.35 3.04 22.95
N GLY A 54 -1.32 3.04 22.10
CA GLY A 54 -0.47 1.87 21.85
C GLY A 54 -1.05 0.87 20.84
N LEU A 55 -2.02 1.29 20.00
CA LEU A 55 -2.52 0.51 18.87
C LEU A 55 -1.89 1.03 17.58
N GLN A 56 -1.25 0.14 16.82
CA GLN A 56 -0.62 0.49 15.56
C GLN A 56 -1.25 -0.30 14.42
N TYR A 57 -1.19 0.28 13.23
CA TYR A 57 -1.61 -0.38 12.01
C TYR A 57 -0.64 -0.08 10.88
N GLU A 58 -0.56 -1.01 9.94
CA GLU A 58 0.15 -0.82 8.69
C GLU A 58 -0.75 -1.26 7.54
N LEU A 59 -0.93 -0.35 6.57
CA LEU A 59 -1.70 -0.59 5.36
C LEU A 59 -0.82 -0.35 4.14
N SER A 60 -0.67 -1.36 3.28
CA SER A 60 0.27 -1.34 2.16
C SER A 60 -0.33 -2.00 0.92
N ALA A 61 0.00 -1.46 -0.26
CA ALA A 61 -0.31 -2.09 -1.53
C ALA A 61 0.76 -3.16 -1.82
N VAL A 62 0.32 -4.36 -2.19
CA VAL A 62 1.18 -5.49 -2.55
C VAL A 62 0.80 -5.99 -3.95
N ASN A 63 1.66 -6.79 -4.58
CA ASN A 63 1.47 -7.28 -5.94
C ASN A 63 0.14 -8.04 -6.13
N TYR A 64 -0.39 -8.67 -5.08
CA TYR A 64 -1.63 -9.44 -5.16
C TYR A 64 -2.84 -8.69 -4.58
N GLY A 65 -2.69 -7.43 -4.16
CA GLY A 65 -3.78 -6.62 -3.60
C GLY A 65 -3.34 -5.71 -2.46
N ILE A 66 -3.90 -5.93 -1.27
CA ILE A 66 -3.73 -5.04 -0.11
C ILE A 66 -3.38 -5.86 1.12
N GLN A 67 -2.40 -5.40 1.88
CA GLN A 67 -2.02 -5.98 3.16
C GLN A 67 -2.37 -5.01 4.29
N LEU A 68 -3.07 -5.51 5.31
CA LEU A 68 -3.40 -4.79 6.54
C LEU A 68 -2.88 -5.58 7.74
N THR A 69 -2.03 -4.93 8.52
CA THR A 69 -1.53 -5.45 9.79
C THR A 69 -2.01 -4.53 10.92
N LEU A 70 -2.49 -5.09 12.02
CA LEU A 70 -2.77 -4.35 13.25
C LEU A 70 -2.06 -5.02 14.42
N TYR A 71 -1.51 -4.23 15.32
CA TYR A 71 -0.85 -4.75 16.51
C TYR A 71 -0.96 -3.78 17.69
N GLY A 72 -1.08 -4.34 18.89
CA GLY A 72 -1.23 -3.54 20.11
C GLY A 72 -2.14 -4.22 21.12
N TYR A 73 -2.80 -3.45 21.98
CA TYR A 73 -3.63 -4.00 23.05
C TYR A 73 -4.95 -4.63 22.54
N ASN A 74 -5.27 -5.84 23.00
CA ASN A 74 -6.40 -6.63 22.53
C ASN A 74 -7.77 -5.93 22.72
N HIS A 75 -7.96 -5.21 23.82
CA HIS A 75 -9.25 -4.63 24.21
C HIS A 75 -9.90 -3.69 23.18
N LYS A 76 -9.11 -3.03 22.32
CA LYS A 76 -9.59 -2.05 21.32
C LYS A 76 -9.15 -2.35 19.89
N ILE A 77 -8.43 -3.46 19.66
CA ILE A 77 -7.93 -3.80 18.32
C ILE A 77 -9.07 -4.06 17.33
N LYS A 78 -10.18 -4.61 17.81
CA LYS A 78 -11.38 -4.87 17.00
C LYS A 78 -12.06 -3.56 16.56
N GLU A 79 -12.19 -2.59 17.47
CA GLU A 79 -12.78 -1.28 17.16
C GLU A 79 -11.94 -0.52 16.12
N LEU A 80 -10.61 -0.61 16.23
CA LEU A 80 -9.70 -0.06 15.23
C LEU A 80 -9.84 -0.76 13.88
N LEU A 81 -9.94 -2.09 13.86
CA LEU A 81 -10.18 -2.86 12.64
C LEU A 81 -11.48 -2.44 11.97
N ASP A 82 -12.59 -2.41 12.72
CA ASP A 82 -13.91 -2.03 12.20
C ASP A 82 -13.87 -0.62 11.58
N THR A 83 -13.18 0.32 12.23
CA THR A 83 -12.99 1.70 11.72
C THR A 83 -12.18 1.74 10.42
N ILE A 84 -11.10 0.95 10.33
CA ILE A 84 -10.27 0.88 9.12
C ILE A 84 -11.06 0.27 7.96
N ILE A 85 -11.79 -0.83 8.20
CA ILE A 85 -12.59 -1.49 7.18
C ILE A 85 -13.73 -0.58 6.71
N ASP A 86 -14.45 0.08 7.63
CA ASP A 86 -15.47 1.06 7.27
C ASP A 86 -14.90 2.16 6.36
N ARG A 87 -13.73 2.70 6.72
CA ARG A 87 -13.08 3.73 5.90
C ARG A 87 -12.62 3.22 4.54
N MET A 88 -12.16 1.97 4.44
CA MET A 88 -11.79 1.35 3.17
C MET A 88 -13.01 1.22 2.24
N VAL A 89 -14.18 0.85 2.78
CA VAL A 89 -15.41 0.65 1.99
C VAL A 89 -16.09 1.98 1.66
N ASN A 90 -16.17 2.90 2.63
CA ASN A 90 -16.96 4.12 2.57
C ASN A 90 -16.11 5.39 2.39
N ILE A 91 -14.96 5.27 1.72
CA ILE A 91 -14.05 6.41 1.52
C ILE A 91 -14.76 7.55 0.79
N LYS A 92 -14.72 8.75 1.39
CA LYS A 92 -15.17 9.99 0.76
C LYS A 92 -13.95 10.79 0.38
N MET A 93 -13.85 11.13 -0.90
CA MET A 93 -12.71 11.84 -1.46
C MET A 93 -13.20 13.10 -2.16
N ASN A 94 -12.55 14.23 -1.88
CA ASN A 94 -12.70 15.41 -2.73
C ASN A 94 -11.59 15.44 -3.79
N ALA A 95 -11.87 16.10 -4.92
CA ALA A 95 -10.92 16.15 -6.05
C ALA A 95 -9.56 16.77 -5.66
N GLN A 96 -9.57 17.74 -4.74
CA GLN A 96 -8.33 18.41 -4.30
C GLN A 96 -7.40 17.46 -3.50
N GLN A 97 -7.96 16.64 -2.62
CA GLN A 97 -7.23 15.63 -1.84
C GLN A 97 -6.61 14.59 -2.76
N PHE A 98 -7.37 14.15 -3.76
CA PHE A 98 -6.87 13.25 -4.79
C PHE A 98 -5.63 13.81 -5.49
N GLU A 99 -5.74 15.04 -6.02
CA GLU A 99 -4.62 15.68 -6.73
C GLU A 99 -3.41 15.90 -5.81
N ASN A 100 -3.63 16.31 -4.56
CA ASN A 100 -2.54 16.48 -3.59
C ASN A 100 -1.78 15.15 -3.34
N ILE A 101 -2.51 14.04 -3.20
CA ILE A 101 -1.92 12.73 -2.97
C ILE A 101 -1.25 12.19 -4.23
N LYS A 102 -1.87 12.38 -5.39
CA LYS A 102 -1.29 12.03 -6.70
C LYS A 102 0.05 12.73 -6.90
N GLU A 103 0.12 14.03 -6.61
CA GLU A 103 1.37 14.80 -6.69
C GLU A 103 2.43 14.31 -5.69
N ARG A 104 2.04 13.92 -4.47
CA ARG A 104 2.97 13.30 -3.50
C ARG A 104 3.54 11.98 -4.02
N VAL A 105 2.70 11.12 -4.61
CA VAL A 105 3.15 9.84 -5.18
C VAL A 105 4.07 10.08 -6.39
N LYS A 106 3.73 11.04 -7.26
CA LYS A 106 4.55 11.43 -8.40
C LYS A 106 5.95 11.89 -7.97
N ARG A 107 6.04 12.76 -6.96
CA ARG A 107 7.32 13.21 -6.40
C ARG A 107 8.11 12.08 -5.77
N ALA A 108 7.45 11.16 -5.06
CA ALA A 108 8.12 10.00 -4.49
C ALA A 108 8.74 9.11 -5.58
N LEU A 109 8.03 8.86 -6.68
CA LEU A 109 8.56 8.12 -7.83
C LEU A 109 9.74 8.84 -8.50
N GLN A 110 9.68 10.17 -8.61
CA GLN A 110 10.80 10.98 -9.15
C GLN A 110 12.04 10.96 -8.24
N ASN A 111 11.82 11.01 -6.93
CA ASN A 111 12.89 11.03 -5.95
C ASN A 111 13.57 9.67 -5.79
N PHE A 112 12.96 8.57 -6.24
CA PHE A 112 13.55 7.23 -6.16
C PHE A 112 14.96 7.15 -6.77
N ARG A 113 15.24 7.92 -7.83
CA ARG A 113 16.58 7.96 -8.45
C ARG A 113 17.66 8.62 -7.58
N ARG A 114 17.26 9.27 -6.49
CA ARG A 114 18.11 9.94 -5.52
C ARG A 114 18.19 9.18 -4.20
N ASP A 115 17.55 8.02 -4.10
CA ASP A 115 17.63 7.17 -2.92
C ASP A 115 19.03 6.58 -2.75
N VAL A 116 19.30 6.04 -1.57
CA VAL A 116 20.62 5.55 -1.19
C VAL A 116 20.99 4.34 -2.07
N PRO A 117 22.25 4.20 -2.53
CA PRO A 117 22.64 3.14 -3.47
C PRO A 117 22.27 1.71 -3.04
N TYR A 118 22.28 1.41 -1.73
CA TYR A 118 21.92 0.08 -1.25
C TYR A 118 20.42 -0.24 -1.50
N GLU A 119 19.52 0.74 -1.35
CA GLU A 119 18.08 0.57 -1.60
C GLU A 119 17.82 0.38 -3.08
N MET A 120 18.56 1.11 -3.93
CA MET A 120 18.50 0.94 -5.38
C MET A 120 18.96 -0.46 -5.80
N ALA A 121 20.04 -0.97 -5.21
CA ALA A 121 20.52 -2.33 -5.47
C ALA A 121 19.51 -3.39 -5.02
N GLN A 122 18.93 -3.24 -3.83
CA GLN A 122 17.89 -4.15 -3.32
C GLN A 122 16.64 -4.14 -4.20
N PHE A 123 16.20 -2.96 -4.64
CA PHE A 123 15.12 -2.85 -5.61
C PHE A 123 15.47 -3.55 -6.93
N GLY A 124 16.68 -3.37 -7.44
CA GLY A 124 17.17 -4.02 -8.66
C GLY A 124 17.13 -5.55 -8.57
N VAL A 125 17.60 -6.12 -7.45
CA VAL A 125 17.53 -7.57 -7.21
C VAL A 125 16.07 -8.04 -7.17
N THR A 126 15.21 -7.33 -6.45
CA THR A 126 13.78 -7.67 -6.36
C THR A 126 13.11 -7.60 -7.74
N TYR A 127 13.38 -6.56 -8.52
CA TYR A 127 12.85 -6.38 -9.86
C TYR A 127 13.30 -7.45 -10.86
N LEU A 128 14.54 -7.96 -10.72
CA LEU A 128 15.07 -9.02 -11.57
C LEU A 128 14.56 -10.42 -11.17
N THR A 129 14.27 -10.63 -9.89
CA THR A 129 13.84 -11.93 -9.35
C THR A 129 12.33 -12.09 -9.29
N ALA A 130 11.57 -11.00 -9.26
CA ALA A 130 10.12 -11.04 -9.26
C ALA A 130 9.57 -11.36 -10.66
N GLU A 131 8.63 -12.30 -10.71
CA GLU A 131 7.90 -12.66 -11.93
C GLU A 131 7.13 -11.46 -12.51
N HIS A 132 6.53 -10.65 -11.65
CA HIS A 132 5.75 -9.48 -12.04
C HIS A 132 6.03 -8.26 -11.16
N GLN A 133 6.83 -7.32 -11.66
CA GLN A 133 7.13 -6.06 -11.01
C GLN A 133 7.34 -4.94 -12.04
N TRP A 134 6.77 -3.76 -11.75
CA TRP A 134 6.82 -2.60 -12.64
C TRP A 134 8.03 -1.71 -12.35
N ASN A 135 8.63 -1.16 -13.41
CA ASN A 135 9.67 -0.15 -13.26
C ASN A 135 9.05 1.15 -12.71
N LYS A 136 9.76 1.84 -11.83
CA LYS A 136 9.36 3.15 -11.29
C LYS A 136 9.14 4.19 -12.38
N ASP A 137 9.92 4.16 -13.46
CA ASP A 137 9.73 5.06 -14.61
C ASP A 137 8.43 4.76 -15.38
N GLU A 138 8.05 3.47 -15.51
CA GLU A 138 6.79 3.05 -16.14
C GLU A 138 5.59 3.46 -15.27
N LEU A 139 5.71 3.32 -13.94
CA LEU A 139 4.70 3.82 -13.01
C LEU A 139 4.59 5.35 -13.09
N LEU A 140 5.71 6.07 -13.21
CA LEU A 140 5.71 7.53 -13.32
C LEU A 140 5.05 8.01 -14.62
N SER A 141 5.28 7.33 -15.75
CA SER A 141 4.64 7.71 -17.02
C SER A 141 3.13 7.45 -17.02
N CYS A 142 2.68 6.43 -16.28
CA CYS A 142 1.27 6.04 -16.21
C CYS A 142 0.45 6.82 -15.17
N ILE A 143 1.08 7.60 -14.29
CA ILE A 143 0.38 8.28 -13.18
C ILE A 143 -0.64 9.32 -13.67
N ASP A 144 -0.40 9.92 -14.83
CA ASP A 144 -1.30 10.89 -15.48
C ASP A 144 -2.31 10.23 -16.43
N GLY A 145 -2.45 8.89 -16.38
CA GLY A 145 -3.43 8.13 -17.16
C GLY A 145 -3.08 7.94 -18.63
N LYS A 146 -1.88 8.34 -19.06
CA LYS A 146 -1.43 8.26 -20.45
C LYS A 146 -0.46 7.09 -20.66
N PHE A 147 -0.98 5.87 -20.78
CA PHE A 147 -0.30 4.83 -21.56
C PHE A 147 -1.28 3.85 -22.19
N SER A 148 -1.08 3.64 -23.50
CA SER A 148 -1.72 2.63 -24.33
C SER A 148 -1.43 1.23 -23.79
N LYS A 149 -2.34 0.28 -24.04
CA LYS A 149 -2.21 -1.16 -23.78
C LYS A 149 -0.97 -1.74 -24.47
N THR A 150 0.22 -1.49 -23.97
CA THR A 150 1.40 -2.25 -24.40
C THR A 150 1.46 -3.50 -23.55
N LYS A 151 0.86 -4.58 -24.06
CA LYS A 151 1.28 -5.95 -23.74
C LYS A 151 2.76 -6.04 -24.09
N LYS A 152 3.66 -5.64 -23.19
CA LYS A 152 5.02 -6.16 -23.21
C LYS A 152 4.94 -7.55 -22.59
N SER A 153 4.59 -8.53 -23.42
CA SER A 153 5.11 -9.87 -23.21
C SER A 153 6.63 -9.70 -23.17
N ARG A 154 7.24 -9.78 -21.99
CA ARG A 154 8.67 -10.09 -21.92
C ARG A 154 8.80 -11.41 -22.67
N LYS A 155 9.28 -11.36 -23.92
CA LYS A 155 9.90 -12.53 -24.54
C LYS A 155 11.02 -12.89 -23.58
N ILE A 156 10.76 -13.91 -22.77
CA ILE A 156 11.78 -14.60 -22.02
C ILE A 156 12.78 -15.04 -23.09
N LEU A 157 14.03 -14.62 -22.92
CA LEU A 157 15.14 -15.03 -23.76
C LEU A 157 15.17 -16.56 -23.83
N ASP A 158 15.47 -17.08 -25.03
CA ASP A 158 15.65 -18.50 -25.34
C ASP A 158 16.54 -19.23 -24.32
#